data_AF-A0A9X8BU44-F1
#
_entry.id   AF-A0A9X8BU44-F1
#
_cell.length_a   1.000
_cell.length_b   1.000
_cell.length_c   1.000
_cell.angle_alpha   90.00
_cell.angle_beta   90.00
_cell.angle_gamma   90.00
#
_symmetry.space_group_name_H-M   'P 1'
#
loop_
_entity.id
_entity.type
_entity.pdbx_description
1 polymer ?
#
loop_
_entity_poly.entity_id
_entity_poly.type
_entity_poly.pdbx_seq_one_letter_code
_entity_poly.pdbx_strand_id
1 'polypeptide(L)'
;MKKHSTTILWIIPLLFFIHNLEEAFQMPQYLANQFSIRIITSQQFFIAISVLTIFVLLIVFLYQLNFLSSICWIIFIQGAIFFNSVQHIILFFIYRSYNPGVISAFFITLFSIFFFLSKKHLIHQKQFVITLLFSLFSYPIIIWITLLFAIYFHS
;
A
#
# COMPACT_ATOMS: atom_id res chain seq x y z
N MET A 1 -10.38 -9.71 27.04
CA MET A 1 -10.25 -10.04 25.60
C MET A 1 -8.84 -10.56 25.36
N LYS A 2 -8.67 -11.79 24.85
CA LYS A 2 -7.35 -12.36 24.56
C LYS A 2 -6.67 -11.50 23.49
N LYS A 3 -5.49 -10.95 23.81
CA LYS A 3 -4.58 -10.26 22.87
C LYS A 3 -4.23 -11.27 21.77
N HIS A 4 -4.97 -11.25 20.65
CA HIS A 4 -4.48 -11.91 19.44
C HIS A 4 -3.14 -11.28 19.11
N SER A 5 -2.09 -12.10 18.90
CA SER A 5 -0.72 -11.64 18.68
C SER A 5 -0.69 -10.42 17.74
N THR A 6 -0.46 -9.25 18.34
CA THR A 6 -0.51 -7.94 17.68
C THR A 6 0.74 -7.67 16.86
N THR A 7 1.78 -8.49 17.05
CA THR A 7 3.08 -8.37 16.39
C THR A 7 2.96 -8.49 14.87
N ILE A 8 2.04 -9.33 14.38
CA ILE A 8 1.88 -9.55 12.93
C ILE A 8 1.39 -8.30 12.19
N LEU A 9 0.70 -7.39 12.87
CA LEU A 9 0.20 -6.16 12.25
C LEU A 9 1.34 -5.19 11.91
N TRP A 10 2.47 -5.28 12.62
CA TRP A 10 3.66 -4.46 12.34
C TRP A 10 4.39 -4.87 11.06
N ILE A 11 4.11 -6.07 10.53
CA ILE A 11 4.62 -6.49 9.23
C ILE A 11 4.02 -5.63 8.10
N ILE A 12 2.79 -5.12 8.28
CA ILE A 12 2.10 -4.27 7.29
C ILE A 12 2.92 -3.02 6.95
N PRO A 13 3.21 -2.11 7.91
CA PRO A 13 3.99 -0.91 7.63
C PRO A 13 5.43 -1.23 7.25
N LEU A 14 6.01 -2.33 7.74
CA LEU A 14 7.36 -2.74 7.38
C LEU A 14 7.48 -3.13 5.91
N LEU A 15 6.61 -4.02 5.43
CA LEU A 15 6.60 -4.43 4.02
C LEU A 15 6.29 -3.26 3.11
N PHE A 16 5.37 -2.38 3.52
CA PHE A 16 5.02 -1.21 2.75
C PHE A 16 6.18 -0.19 2.69
N PHE A 17 6.92 0.00 3.78
CA PHE A 17 8.14 0.82 3.77
C PHE A 17 9.18 0.26 2.80
N ILE A 18 9.47 -1.04 2.84
CA ILE A 18 10.42 -1.69 1.91
C ILE A 18 9.98 -1.50 0.46
N HIS A 19 8.68 -1.64 0.19
CA HIS A 19 8.11 -1.45 -1.14
C HIS A 19 8.27 -0.01 -1.64
N ASN A 20 7.88 0.97 -0.84
CA ASN A 20 8.05 2.37 -1.19
C ASN A 20 9.52 2.75 -1.35
N LEU A 21 10.42 2.16 -0.54
CA LEU A 21 11.86 2.37 -0.68
C LEU A 21 12.37 1.83 -2.02
N GLU A 22 11.92 0.65 -2.46
CA GLU A 22 12.23 0.09 -3.78
C GLU A 22 11.74 1.01 -4.91
N GLU A 23 10.51 1.53 -4.80
CA GLU A 23 9.94 2.48 -5.77
C GLU A 23 10.71 3.81 -5.81
N ALA A 24 11.09 4.35 -4.65
CA ALA A 24 11.73 5.65 -4.50
C ALA A 24 12.93 5.84 -5.45
N PHE A 25 13.70 4.78 -5.67
CA PHE A 25 14.91 4.84 -6.47
C PHE A 25 14.66 4.87 -7.98
N GLN A 26 13.55 4.30 -8.47
CA GLN A 26 13.41 3.98 -9.89
C GLN A 26 12.06 4.36 -10.51
N MET A 27 11.01 4.60 -9.71
CA MET A 27 9.66 4.83 -10.24
C MET A 27 9.53 6.03 -11.17
N PRO A 28 10.04 7.23 -10.82
CA PRO A 28 9.93 8.40 -11.71
C PRO A 28 10.56 8.13 -13.09
N GLN A 29 11.71 7.44 -13.12
CA GLN A 29 12.38 7.08 -14.36
C GLN A 29 11.61 6.01 -15.14
N TYR A 30 11.05 5.02 -14.44
CA TYR A 30 10.21 3.98 -15.04
C TYR A 30 8.97 4.58 -15.70
N LEU A 31 8.27 5.49 -15.03
CA LEU A 31 7.11 6.21 -15.58
C LEU A 31 7.48 7.02 -16.82
N ALA A 32 8.63 7.70 -16.79
CA ALA A 32 9.12 8.47 -17.93
C ALA A 32 9.48 7.59 -19.14
N ASN A 33 10.06 6.41 -18.90
CA ASN A 33 10.54 5.51 -19.96
C ASN A 33 9.42 4.64 -20.56
N GLN A 34 8.53 4.08 -19.73
CA GLN A 34 7.50 3.13 -20.19
C GLN A 34 6.19 3.82 -20.60
N PHE A 35 5.84 4.92 -19.93
CA PHE A 35 4.56 5.61 -20.14
C PHE A 35 4.70 7.03 -20.68
N SER A 36 5.94 7.53 -20.86
CA SER A 36 6.20 8.93 -21.22
C SER A 36 5.58 9.94 -20.23
N ILE A 37 5.38 9.54 -18.97
CA ILE A 37 4.79 10.37 -17.91
C ILE A 37 5.92 11.05 -17.15
N ARG A 38 5.99 12.38 -17.21
CA ARG A 38 6.99 13.21 -16.49
C ARG A 38 6.35 14.26 -15.58
N ILE A 39 5.26 13.86 -14.93
CA ILE A 39 4.43 14.77 -14.11
C ILE A 39 5.13 15.12 -12.78
N ILE A 40 6.03 14.26 -12.29
CA ILE A 40 6.60 14.37 -10.95
C ILE A 40 8.13 14.19 -10.95
N THR A 41 8.84 14.98 -10.15
CA THR A 41 10.30 14.81 -9.92
C THR A 41 10.58 13.70 -8.90
N SER A 42 11.82 13.18 -8.87
CA SER A 42 12.18 12.17 -7.87
C SER A 42 12.03 12.66 -6.42
N GLN A 43 12.26 13.95 -6.17
CA GLN A 43 12.07 14.55 -4.84
C GLN A 43 10.59 14.60 -4.46
N GLN A 44 9.72 15.07 -5.36
CA GLN A 44 8.28 15.09 -5.14
C GLN A 44 7.72 13.67 -4.93
N PHE A 45 8.18 12.70 -5.73
CA PHE A 45 7.79 11.30 -5.56
C PHE A 45 8.20 10.77 -4.18
N PHE A 46 9.44 11.04 -3.75
CA PHE A 46 9.94 10.65 -2.43
C PHE A 46 9.10 11.24 -1.29
N ILE A 47 8.67 12.49 -1.40
CA ILE A 47 7.79 13.13 -0.42
C ILE A 47 6.43 12.43 -0.38
N ALA A 48 5.81 12.16 -1.55
CA ALA A 48 4.52 11.51 -1.63
C ALA A 48 4.51 10.13 -0.96
N ILE A 49 5.49 9.27 -1.31
CA ILE A 49 5.59 7.92 -0.73
C ILE A 49 5.96 7.96 0.77
N SER A 50 6.70 8.98 1.23
CA SER A 50 7.01 9.16 2.64
C SER A 50 5.75 9.47 3.45
N VAL A 51 4.91 10.40 2.95
CA VAL A 51 3.61 10.71 3.55
C VAL A 51 2.73 9.47 3.60
N LEU A 52 2.67 8.71 2.51
CA LEU A 52 1.87 7.49 2.44
C LEU A 52 2.36 6.41 3.42
N THR A 53 3.68 6.25 3.55
CA THR A 53 4.28 5.33 4.53
C THR A 53 3.93 5.71 5.96
N ILE A 54 4.06 7.00 6.30
CA ILE A 54 3.70 7.53 7.62
C ILE A 54 2.21 7.32 7.89
N PHE A 55 1.35 7.53 6.89
CA PHE A 55 -0.09 7.30 7.00
C PHE A 55 -0.40 5.84 7.36
N VAL A 56 0.19 4.88 6.65
CA VAL A 56 0.02 3.44 6.95
C VAL A 56 0.51 3.10 8.36
N LEU A 57 1.70 3.59 8.72
CA LEU A 57 2.28 3.41 10.06
C LEU A 57 1.34 3.95 11.14
N LEU A 58 0.79 5.16 10.94
CA LEU A 58 -0.11 5.82 11.87
C LEU A 58 -1.40 5.02 12.06
N ILE A 59 -2.02 4.51 11.00
CA ILE A 59 -3.24 3.69 11.12
C ILE A 59 -2.97 2.42 11.95
N VAL A 60 -1.86 1.72 11.68
CA VAL A 60 -1.49 0.53 12.46
C VAL A 60 -1.20 0.90 13.91
N PHE A 61 -0.47 1.99 14.16
CA PHE A 61 -0.18 2.47 15.51
C PHE A 61 -1.45 2.85 16.29
N LEU A 62 -2.36 3.63 15.70
CA LEU A 62 -3.62 4.03 16.33
C LEU A 62 -4.52 2.83 16.62
N TYR A 63 -4.53 1.82 15.75
CA TYR A 63 -5.24 0.56 16.00
C TYR A 63 -4.64 -0.19 17.21
N GLN A 64 -3.32 -0.23 17.34
CA GLN A 64 -2.64 -0.86 18.49
C GLN A 64 -2.92 -0.14 19.82
N LEU A 65 -3.09 1.18 19.77
CA LEU A 65 -3.47 2.00 20.92
C LEU A 65 -4.98 1.92 21.24
N ASN A 66 -5.77 1.15 20.49
CA ASN A 66 -7.22 1.07 20.57
C ASN A 66 -7.98 2.38 20.28
N PHE A 67 -7.33 3.39 19.67
CA PHE A 67 -8.05 4.56 19.14
C PHE A 67 -8.93 4.18 17.95
N LEU A 68 -8.49 3.21 17.14
CA LEU A 68 -9.30 2.60 16.08
C LEU A 68 -9.81 1.25 16.57
N SER A 69 -11.12 1.12 16.79
CA SER A 69 -11.73 -0.09 17.35
C SER A 69 -11.95 -1.21 16.32
N SER A 70 -12.05 -0.87 15.03
CA SER A 70 -12.42 -1.82 13.98
C SER A 70 -11.21 -2.36 13.21
N ILE A 71 -11.11 -3.69 13.13
CA ILE A 71 -10.13 -4.38 12.26
C ILE A 71 -10.34 -4.05 10.77
N CYS A 72 -11.50 -3.51 10.39
CA CYS A 72 -11.77 -3.07 9.01
C CYS A 72 -10.78 -2.01 8.55
N TRP A 73 -10.25 -1.16 9.44
CA TRP A 73 -9.20 -0.19 9.10
C TRP A 73 -7.91 -0.88 8.64
N ILE A 74 -7.53 -1.96 9.32
CA ILE A 74 -6.34 -2.75 8.98
C ILE A 74 -6.56 -3.51 7.68
N ILE A 75 -7.74 -4.13 7.51
CA ILE A 75 -8.10 -4.84 6.27
C ILE A 75 -8.17 -3.85 5.10
N PHE A 76 -8.65 -2.63 5.34
CA PHE A 76 -8.71 -1.59 4.32
C PHE A 76 -7.31 -1.19 3.83
N ILE A 77 -6.41 -0.87 4.75
CA ILE A 77 -5.03 -0.49 4.40
C ILE A 77 -4.29 -1.66 3.75
N GLN A 78 -4.37 -2.87 4.32
CA GLN A 78 -3.74 -4.05 3.73
C GLN A 78 -4.34 -4.37 2.36
N GLY A 79 -5.64 -4.16 2.16
CA GLY A 79 -6.31 -4.29 0.87
C GLY A 79 -5.75 -3.32 -0.16
N ALA A 80 -5.57 -2.05 0.20
CA ALA A 80 -5.03 -1.04 -0.71
C ALA A 80 -3.59 -1.39 -1.13
N ILE A 81 -2.75 -1.80 -0.16
CA ILE A 81 -1.38 -2.24 -0.39
C ILE A 81 -1.32 -3.51 -1.26
N PHE A 82 -2.25 -4.45 -1.02
CA PHE A 82 -2.38 -5.67 -1.83
C PHE A 82 -2.72 -5.37 -3.29
N PHE A 83 -3.74 -4.54 -3.54
CA PHE A 83 -4.13 -4.20 -4.92
C PHE A 83 -3.04 -3.42 -5.65
N ASN A 84 -2.34 -2.52 -4.94
CA ASN A 84 -1.15 -1.88 -5.49
C ASN A 84 -0.11 -2.93 -5.89
N SER A 85 0.26 -3.84 -4.98
CA SER A 85 1.24 -4.90 -5.28
C SER A 85 0.85 -5.79 -6.46
N VAL A 86 -0.42 -6.17 -6.56
CA VAL A 86 -0.94 -6.93 -7.70
C VAL A 86 -0.76 -6.16 -9.01
N GLN A 87 -0.97 -4.84 -9.01
CA GLN A 87 -0.71 -4.00 -10.18
C GLN A 87 0.75 -4.08 -10.63
N HIS A 88 1.74 -4.05 -9.72
CA HIS A 88 3.15 -4.19 -10.11
C HIS A 88 3.45 -5.52 -10.78
N ILE A 89 2.91 -6.61 -10.23
CA ILE A 89 3.07 -7.96 -10.77
C ILE A 89 2.44 -8.05 -12.17
N ILE A 90 1.21 -7.54 -12.34
CA ILE A 90 0.53 -7.50 -13.65
C ILE A 90 1.37 -6.72 -14.67
N LEU A 91 1.83 -5.53 -14.31
CA LEU A 91 2.64 -4.69 -15.19
C LEU A 91 3.98 -5.36 -15.55
N PHE A 92 4.62 -6.05 -14.62
CA PHE A 92 5.82 -6.83 -14.91
C PHE A 92 5.59 -7.88 -16.01
N PHE A 93 4.46 -8.61 -15.95
CA PHE A 93 4.13 -9.60 -16.98
C PHE A 93 3.73 -8.98 -18.32
N ILE A 94 2.99 -7.87 -18.31
CA ILE A 94 2.56 -7.16 -19.52
C ILE A 94 3.76 -6.58 -20.27
N TYR A 95 4.61 -5.83 -19.57
CA TYR A 95 5.72 -5.10 -20.18
C TYR A 95 7.00 -5.95 -20.30
N ARG A 96 7.03 -7.13 -19.67
CA ARG A 96 8.19 -8.05 -19.62
C ARG A 96 9.47 -7.33 -19.19
N SER A 97 9.32 -6.30 -18.38
CA SER A 97 10.39 -5.44 -17.88
C SER A 97 10.24 -5.31 -16.38
N TYR A 98 11.36 -5.10 -15.70
CA TYR A 98 11.33 -4.79 -14.28
C TYR A 98 10.45 -3.57 -14.01
N ASN A 99 9.44 -3.75 -13.15
CA ASN A 99 8.64 -2.68 -12.61
C ASN A 99 9.15 -2.41 -11.18
N PRO A 100 9.61 -1.19 -10.85
CA PRO A 100 10.03 -0.87 -9.50
C PRO A 100 8.96 -1.27 -8.49
N GLY A 101 9.36 -1.89 -7.38
CA GLY A 101 8.43 -2.41 -6.39
C GLY A 101 7.97 -3.85 -6.65
N VAL A 102 8.32 -4.49 -7.77
CA VAL A 102 7.84 -5.86 -8.08
C VAL A 102 8.37 -6.92 -7.11
N ILE A 103 9.61 -6.78 -6.62
CA ILE A 103 10.20 -7.76 -5.71
C ILE A 103 9.46 -7.70 -4.37
N SER A 104 9.37 -6.52 -3.78
CA SER A 104 8.60 -6.29 -2.56
C SER A 104 7.10 -6.60 -2.73
N ALA A 105 6.51 -6.30 -3.90
CA ALA A 105 5.11 -6.61 -4.21
C ALA A 105 4.82 -8.11 -4.13
N PHE A 106 5.74 -8.98 -4.57
CA PHE A 106 5.57 -10.42 -4.43
C PHE A 106 5.44 -10.85 -2.96
N PHE A 107 6.30 -10.33 -2.09
CA PHE A 107 6.23 -10.61 -0.65
C PHE A 107 4.96 -10.04 -0.01
N ILE A 108 4.55 -8.83 -0.41
CA ILE A 108 3.29 -8.23 0.05
C ILE A 108 2.09 -9.08 -0.39
N THR A 109 2.04 -9.53 -1.64
CA THR A 109 0.95 -10.38 -2.14
C THR A 109 0.85 -11.66 -1.34
N LEU A 110 1.97 -12.35 -1.10
CA LEU A 110 2.01 -13.57 -0.29
C LEU A 110 1.54 -13.32 1.15
N PHE A 111 2.06 -12.28 1.78
CA PHE A 111 1.66 -11.88 3.13
C PHE A 111 0.18 -11.50 3.20
N SER A 112 -0.35 -10.79 2.20
CA SER A 112 -1.75 -10.37 2.13
C SER A 112 -2.68 -11.58 2.08
N ILE A 113 -2.37 -12.58 1.24
CA ILE A 113 -3.16 -13.82 1.14
C ILE A 113 -3.19 -14.52 2.50
N PHE A 114 -2.02 -14.71 3.12
CA PHE A 114 -1.92 -15.29 4.45
C PHE A 114 -2.73 -14.48 5.49
N PHE A 115 -2.57 -13.15 5.49
CA PHE A 115 -3.23 -12.26 6.42
C PHE A 115 -4.75 -12.32 6.28
N PHE A 116 -5.29 -12.19 5.07
CA PHE A 116 -6.72 -12.23 4.80
C PHE A 116 -7.34 -13.58 5.17
N LEU A 117 -6.67 -14.70 4.86
CA LEU A 117 -7.13 -16.02 5.28
C LEU A 117 -7.18 -16.13 6.81
N SER A 118 -6.17 -15.60 7.52
CA SER A 118 -6.12 -15.64 8.98
C SER A 118 -7.16 -14.75 9.67
N LYS A 119 -7.64 -13.70 9.00
CA LYS A 119 -8.58 -12.71 9.57
C LYS A 119 -10.00 -12.82 9.03
N LYS A 120 -10.26 -13.67 8.02
CA LYS A 120 -11.58 -13.87 7.40
C LYS A 120 -12.69 -14.21 8.41
N HIS A 121 -12.34 -14.91 9.50
CA HIS A 121 -13.31 -15.29 10.54
C HIS A 121 -13.62 -14.19 11.57
N LEU A 122 -12.85 -13.08 11.58
CA LEU A 122 -13.04 -12.00 12.54
C LEU A 122 -14.12 -10.99 12.13
N ILE A 123 -14.55 -11.02 10.86
CA ILE A 123 -15.58 -10.12 10.35
C ILE A 123 -16.56 -10.87 9.45
N HIS A 124 -17.77 -10.32 9.33
CA HIS A 124 -18.79 -10.90 8.45
C HIS A 124 -18.33 -10.84 6.98
N GLN A 125 -18.61 -11.90 6.21
CA GLN A 125 -18.13 -12.02 4.82
C GLN A 125 -18.53 -10.83 3.94
N LYS A 126 -19.76 -10.33 4.07
CA LYS A 126 -20.21 -9.13 3.33
C LYS A 126 -19.35 -7.90 3.66
N GLN A 127 -19.05 -7.68 4.94
CA GLN A 127 -18.24 -6.55 5.38
C GLN A 127 -16.80 -6.67 4.85
N PHE A 128 -16.21 -7.88 4.89
CA PHE A 128 -14.90 -8.15 4.32
C PHE A 128 -14.82 -7.79 2.83
N VAL A 129 -15.80 -8.25 2.03
CA VAL A 129 -15.85 -7.96 0.60
C VAL A 129 -16.03 -6.47 0.33
N ILE A 130 -16.94 -5.81 1.06
CA ILE A 130 -17.15 -4.36 0.92
C ILE A 130 -15.87 -3.59 1.26
N THR A 131 -15.17 -3.96 2.33
CA THR A 131 -13.90 -3.31 2.70
C THR A 131 -12.85 -3.48 1.61
N LEU A 132 -12.70 -4.68 1.03
CA LEU A 132 -11.75 -4.90 -0.07
C LEU A 132 -12.13 -4.14 -1.34
N LEU A 133 -13.41 -4.11 -1.71
CA LEU A 133 -13.86 -3.29 -2.85
C LEU A 133 -13.55 -1.82 -2.61
N PHE A 134 -13.82 -1.33 -1.40
CA PHE A 134 -13.51 0.05 -1.04
C PHE A 134 -12.00 0.32 -1.10
N SER A 135 -11.15 -0.60 -0.65
CA SER A 135 -9.69 -0.52 -0.82
C SER A 135 -9.28 -0.43 -2.29
N LEU A 136 -9.85 -1.27 -3.15
CA LEU A 136 -9.55 -1.31 -4.59
C LEU A 136 -9.82 0.02 -5.26
N PHE A 137 -10.96 0.66 -4.94
CA PHE A 137 -11.31 1.95 -5.56
C PHE A 137 -10.62 3.15 -4.89
N SER A 138 -10.28 3.04 -3.60
CA SER A 138 -9.68 4.16 -2.87
C SER A 138 -8.17 4.29 -3.11
N TYR A 139 -7.44 3.19 -3.30
CA TYR A 139 -5.97 3.26 -3.38
C TYR A 139 -5.45 4.17 -4.52
N PRO A 140 -6.01 4.18 -5.75
CA PRO A 140 -5.51 5.05 -6.80
C PRO A 140 -5.79 6.52 -6.46
N ILE A 141 -6.96 6.79 -5.86
CA ILE A 141 -7.37 8.13 -5.44
C ILE A 141 -6.41 8.65 -4.37
N ILE A 142 -6.09 7.83 -3.36
CA ILE A 142 -5.15 8.18 -2.30
C ILE A 142 -3.76 8.48 -2.89
N ILE A 143 -3.26 7.63 -3.80
CA ILE A 143 -1.98 7.86 -4.47
C ILE A 143 -2.00 9.20 -5.23
N TRP A 144 -3.01 9.45 -6.05
CA TRP A 144 -3.13 10.71 -6.81
C TRP A 144 -3.19 11.94 -5.90
N ILE A 145 -3.95 11.88 -4.81
CA ILE A 145 -4.01 12.98 -3.83
C ILE A 145 -2.62 13.22 -3.21
N THR A 146 -1.90 12.16 -2.82
CA THR A 146 -0.55 12.32 -2.24
C THR A 146 0.46 12.87 -3.24
N LEU A 147 0.36 12.50 -4.52
CA LEU A 147 1.21 13.05 -5.58
C LEU A 147 0.90 14.53 -5.84
N LEU A 148 -0.38 14.90 -5.93
CA LEU A 148 -0.82 16.29 -6.10
C LEU A 148 -0.38 17.17 -4.93
N PHE A 149 -0.48 16.66 -3.70
CA PHE A 149 0.05 17.32 -2.52
C PHE A 149 1.56 17.57 -2.65
N ALA A 150 2.34 16.54 -3.00
CA ALA A 150 3.79 16.70 -3.14
C ALA A 150 4.19 17.69 -4.25
N ILE A 151 3.42 17.75 -5.35
CA ILE A 151 3.62 18.74 -6.41
C ILE A 151 3.40 20.15 -5.86
N TYR A 152 2.26 20.41 -5.20
CA TYR A 152 1.90 21.75 -4.74
C TYR A 152 2.87 22.32 -3.70
N PHE A 153 3.35 21.50 -2.76
CA PHE A 153 4.23 21.94 -1.67
C PHE A 153 5.72 21.98 -2.02
N HIS A 154 6.09 21.50 -3.21
CA HIS A 154 7.47 21.52 -3.71
C HIS A 154 7.53 22.03 -5.17
N SER A 155 6.63 22.97 -5.51
CA SER A 155 6.68 23.81 -6.71
C SER A 155 7.46 25.09 -6.43
#